data_AF-Q8G6G3-F1
#
_entry.id   AF-Q8G6G3-F1
#
_cell.length_a   1.000
_cell.length_b   1.000
_cell.length_c   1.000
_cell.angle_alpha   90.00
_cell.angle_beta   90.00
_cell.angle_gamma   90.00
#
_symmetry.space_group_name_H-M   'P 1'
#
loop_
_entity.id
_entity.type
_entity.pdbx_description
1 polymer ?
#
loop_
_entity_poly.entity_id
_entity_poly.type
_entity_poly.pdbx_seq_one_letter_code
_entity_poly.pdbx_strand_id
1 'polypeptide(L)'
;MRADAGESPTYLFREAGLGPEFIGEKRIERCMDRWRKKMQLEDLEVASSPERLFSVDMDTAQDREVSKVDVRDVRDLIICKQTRYIESLQRQIDELRLQLAQQTKSNDMQ
;
A
#
# COMPACT_ATOMS: atom_id res chain seq x y z
N MET A 1 -2.86 12.61 3.03
CA MET A 1 -2.37 14.00 2.91
C MET A 1 -3.56 14.93 2.65
N ARG A 2 -3.46 16.26 2.84
CA ARG A 2 -4.60 17.20 2.66
C ARG A 2 -5.24 17.16 1.25
N ALA A 3 -4.48 16.79 0.22
CA ALA A 3 -5.01 16.56 -1.13
C ALA A 3 -5.99 15.38 -1.23
N ASP A 4 -5.89 14.39 -0.35
CA ASP A 4 -6.83 13.25 -0.28
C ASP A 4 -8.13 13.63 0.46
N ALA A 5 -8.12 14.75 1.19
CA ALA A 5 -9.27 15.26 1.93
C ALA A 5 -10.24 16.10 1.07
N GLY A 6 -10.05 16.12 -0.26
CA GLY A 6 -10.89 16.87 -1.19
C GLY A 6 -10.52 18.34 -1.37
N GLU A 7 -9.40 18.79 -0.80
CA GLU A 7 -8.88 20.13 -1.08
C GLU A 7 -8.37 20.23 -2.53
N SER A 8 -8.82 21.25 -3.25
CA SER A 8 -8.38 21.48 -4.63
C SER A 8 -6.87 21.72 -4.69
N PRO A 9 -6.13 21.08 -5.60
CA PRO A 9 -4.72 21.35 -5.86
C PRO A 9 -4.37 22.84 -5.92
N THR A 10 -5.23 23.63 -6.55
CA THR A 10 -5.03 25.07 -6.71
C THR A 10 -4.99 25.80 -5.37
N TYR A 11 -5.78 25.33 -4.39
CA TYR A 11 -5.80 25.90 -3.04
C TYR A 11 -4.48 25.66 -2.31
N LEU A 12 -3.97 24.42 -2.32
CA LEU A 12 -2.69 24.05 -1.69
C LEU A 12 -1.52 24.87 -2.25
N PHE A 13 -1.51 25.07 -3.58
CA PHE A 13 -0.46 25.84 -4.24
C PHE A 13 -0.60 27.34 -3.96
N ARG A 14 -1.82 27.87 -3.83
CA ARG A 14 -2.06 29.26 -3.44
C ARG A 14 -1.66 29.54 -1.98
N GLU A 15 -1.93 28.62 -1.06
CA GLU A 15 -1.49 28.70 0.34
C GLU A 15 0.04 28.77 0.44
N ALA A 16 0.75 28.04 -0.43
CA ALA A 16 2.20 28.07 -0.53
C ALA A 16 2.78 29.28 -1.30
N GLY A 17 1.94 30.21 -1.77
CA GLY A 17 2.38 31.36 -2.57
C GLY A 17 2.75 31.03 -4.02
N LEU A 18 2.41 29.84 -4.51
CA LEU A 18 2.65 29.35 -5.88
C LEU A 18 1.32 29.15 -6.63
N GLY A 19 0.37 30.07 -6.46
CA GLY A 19 -0.93 29.96 -7.08
C GLY A 19 -0.89 30.02 -8.63
N PRO A 20 -2.04 29.79 -9.29
CA PRO A 20 -2.13 29.74 -10.75
C PRO A 20 -1.68 31.05 -11.41
N GLU A 21 -1.78 32.19 -10.72
CA GLU A 21 -1.25 33.47 -11.15
C GLU A 21 0.29 33.48 -11.36
N PHE A 22 1.03 32.62 -10.67
CA PHE A 22 2.50 32.60 -10.70
C PHE A 22 3.06 31.43 -11.49
N ILE A 23 2.51 30.23 -11.30
CA ILE A 23 3.01 29.01 -11.96
C ILE A 23 2.06 28.50 -13.07
N GLY A 24 0.81 28.97 -13.13
CA GLY A 24 -0.17 28.52 -14.11
C GLY A 24 -0.91 27.23 -13.72
N GLU A 25 -2.22 27.21 -13.97
CA GLU A 25 -3.12 26.12 -13.59
C GLU A 25 -2.71 24.75 -14.19
N LYS A 26 -2.36 24.73 -15.48
CA LYS A 26 -1.88 23.50 -16.16
C LYS A 26 -0.58 22.95 -15.59
N ARG A 27 0.23 23.76 -14.91
CA ARG A 27 1.46 23.29 -14.23
C ARG A 27 1.11 22.67 -12.89
N ILE A 28 0.16 23.24 -12.15
CA ILE A 28 -0.37 22.67 -10.91
C ILE A 28 -0.97 21.28 -11.17
N GLU A 29 -1.83 21.15 -12.20
CA GLU A 29 -2.42 19.87 -12.60
C GLU A 29 -1.34 18.81 -12.91
N ARG A 30 -0.38 19.13 -13.79
CA ARG A 30 0.68 18.21 -14.19
C ARG A 30 1.59 17.82 -13.03
N CYS A 31 1.88 18.74 -12.11
CA CYS A 31 2.65 18.44 -10.91
C CYS A 31 1.91 17.44 -10.02
N MET A 32 0.61 17.65 -9.77
CA MET A 32 -0.20 16.72 -8.96
C MET A 32 -0.38 15.37 -9.64
N ASP A 33 -0.56 15.32 -10.95
CA ASP A 33 -0.67 14.06 -11.70
C ASP A 33 0.64 13.26 -11.66
N ARG A 34 1.79 13.92 -11.84
CA ARG A 34 3.11 13.28 -11.69
C ARG A 34 3.32 12.79 -10.27
N TRP A 35 2.96 13.59 -9.27
CA TRP A 35 3.12 13.23 -7.87
C TRP A 35 2.22 12.06 -7.47
N ARG A 36 0.93 12.09 -7.84
CA ARG A 36 0.01 10.95 -7.64
C ARG A 36 0.49 9.68 -8.32
N LYS A 37 0.99 9.76 -9.56
CA LYS A 37 1.60 8.62 -10.26
C LYS A 37 2.83 8.07 -9.54
N LYS A 38 3.69 8.94 -8.99
CA LYS A 38 4.88 8.52 -8.22
C LYS A 38 4.48 7.76 -6.96
N MET A 39 3.51 8.27 -6.20
CA MET A 39 3.00 7.59 -5.00
C MET A 39 2.33 6.25 -5.34
N GLN A 40 1.56 6.18 -6.43
CA GLN A 40 0.97 4.92 -6.91
C GLN A 40 2.03 3.90 -7.36
N LEU A 41 3.15 4.37 -7.93
CA LEU A 41 4.26 3.49 -8.31
C LEU A 41 4.98 2.96 -7.06
N GLU A 42 5.21 3.81 -6.05
CA GLU A 42 5.82 3.43 -4.77
C GLU A 42 4.95 2.40 -4.00
N ASP A 43 3.62 2.53 -4.03
CA ASP A 43 2.69 1.56 -3.42
C ASP A 43 2.70 0.18 -4.12
N LEU A 44 2.95 0.14 -5.45
CA LEU A 44 3.15 -1.12 -6.18
C LEU A 44 4.56 -1.69 -5.99
N GLU A 45 5.58 -0.83 -5.82
CA GLU A 45 6.98 -1.24 -5.70
C GLU A 45 7.28 -1.83 -4.31
N VAL A 46 6.64 -1.33 -3.25
CA VAL A 46 6.72 -1.90 -1.88
C VAL A 46 6.07 -3.28 -1.79
N ALA A 47 5.09 -3.59 -2.63
CA ALA A 47 4.43 -4.90 -2.64
C ALA A 47 5.20 -5.99 -3.42
N SER A 48 6.24 -5.64 -4.19
CA SER A 48 6.82 -6.56 -5.19
C SER A 48 8.30 -6.96 -5.00
N SER A 49 9.10 -6.45 -4.07
CA SER A 49 10.44 -7.06 -3.88
C SER A 49 11.11 -6.83 -2.52
N PRO A 50 11.46 -7.90 -1.78
CA PRO A 50 12.43 -7.79 -0.70
C PRO A 50 13.89 -7.92 -1.19
N GLU A 51 14.19 -8.11 -2.48
CA GLU A 51 15.56 -8.36 -2.93
C GLU A 51 15.89 -7.71 -4.30
N ARG A 52 17.16 -7.27 -4.47
CA ARG A 52 17.85 -6.77 -5.69
C ARG A 52 17.76 -5.25 -5.94
N LEU A 53 18.76 -4.44 -5.60
CA LEU A 53 20.15 -4.75 -5.25
C LEU A 53 20.95 -5.42 -6.39
N PHE A 54 20.64 -5.19 -7.68
CA PHE A 54 21.60 -5.42 -8.78
C PHE A 54 21.36 -4.44 -9.94
N SER A 55 22.42 -3.72 -10.30
CA SER A 55 22.50 -2.70 -11.34
C SER A 55 22.25 -3.19 -12.76
N VAL A 56 21.88 -2.26 -13.66
CA VAL A 56 22.59 -1.88 -14.91
C VAL A 56 21.56 -1.22 -15.85
N ASP A 57 21.85 0.00 -16.30
CA ASP A 57 21.09 0.70 -17.34
C ASP A 57 21.00 -0.15 -18.63
N MET A 58 19.78 -0.36 -19.13
CA MET A 58 19.53 -0.79 -20.51
C MET A 58 18.39 0.01 -21.12
N ASP A 59 18.78 1.02 -21.87
CA ASP A 59 18.00 1.68 -22.90
C ASP A 59 17.76 0.64 -24.03
N THR A 60 16.52 0.16 -24.23
CA THR A 60 16.04 -0.37 -25.53
C THR A 60 14.53 -0.62 -25.45
N ALA A 61 13.82 0.05 -26.34
CA ALA A 61 12.41 -0.13 -26.64
C ALA A 61 12.09 -1.57 -27.06
N GLN A 62 11.61 -2.44 -26.16
CA GLN A 62 10.76 -3.58 -26.52
C GLN A 62 10.14 -4.26 -25.29
N ASP A 63 8.80 -4.27 -25.20
CA ASP A 63 7.91 -5.31 -24.65
C ASP A 63 6.54 -4.66 -24.42
N ARG A 64 5.57 -4.71 -25.34
CA ARG A 64 4.82 -5.87 -25.87
C ARG A 64 4.30 -6.81 -24.77
N GLU A 65 2.99 -6.71 -24.56
CA GLU A 65 2.08 -7.61 -23.83
C GLU A 65 2.37 -7.87 -22.35
N VAL A 66 1.95 -6.93 -21.50
CA VAL A 66 1.55 -7.27 -20.13
C VAL A 66 0.32 -8.18 -20.23
N SER A 67 0.51 -9.46 -19.96
CA SER A 67 -0.57 -10.42 -19.77
C SER A 67 -1.55 -9.86 -18.75
N LYS A 68 -2.83 -9.75 -19.12
CA LYS A 68 -3.90 -9.41 -18.20
C LYS A 68 -4.06 -10.57 -17.22
N VAL A 69 -3.24 -10.60 -16.16
CA VAL A 69 -3.53 -11.44 -15.00
C VAL A 69 -4.91 -11.01 -14.54
N ASP A 70 -5.90 -11.90 -14.64
CA ASP A 70 -7.27 -11.57 -14.27
C ASP A 70 -7.26 -11.14 -12.80
N VAL A 71 -7.76 -9.94 -12.52
CA VAL A 71 -7.84 -9.38 -11.17
C VAL A 71 -8.60 -10.33 -10.23
N ARG A 72 -9.44 -11.22 -10.79
CA ARG A 72 -10.08 -12.33 -10.07
C ARG A 72 -9.09 -13.34 -9.50
N ASP A 73 -8.08 -13.79 -10.27
CA ASP A 73 -7.10 -14.78 -9.79
C ASP A 73 -6.25 -14.22 -8.65
N VAL A 74 -5.88 -12.93 -8.73
CA VAL A 74 -5.16 -12.24 -7.66
C VAL A 74 -6.04 -12.05 -6.43
N ARG A 75 -7.31 -11.66 -6.60
CA ARG A 75 -8.27 -11.52 -5.52
C ARG A 75 -8.48 -12.86 -4.80
N ASP A 76 -8.66 -13.94 -5.53
CA ASP A 76 -8.88 -15.27 -4.97
C ASP A 76 -7.65 -15.78 -4.22
N LEU A 77 -6.45 -15.47 -4.73
CA LEU A 77 -5.20 -15.75 -4.03
C LEU A 77 -5.10 -14.96 -2.71
N ILE A 78 -5.45 -13.67 -2.72
CA ILE A 78 -5.47 -12.83 -1.52
C ILE A 78 -6.47 -13.39 -0.50
N ILE A 79 -7.68 -13.74 -0.94
CA ILE A 79 -8.70 -14.35 -0.09
C ILE A 79 -8.17 -15.65 0.52
N CYS A 80 -7.57 -16.54 -0.27
CA CYS A 80 -7.00 -17.80 0.25
C CYS A 80 -5.92 -17.57 1.30
N LYS A 81 -5.02 -16.60 1.08
CA LYS A 81 -3.98 -16.23 2.04
C LYS A 81 -4.59 -15.66 3.33
N GLN A 82 -5.56 -14.76 3.19
CA GLN A 82 -6.23 -14.12 4.33
C GLN A 82 -7.02 -15.12 5.17
N THR A 83 -7.76 -16.06 4.55
CA THR A 83 -8.49 -17.11 5.26
C THR A 83 -7.55 -17.95 6.12
N ARG A 84 -6.42 -18.42 5.56
CA ARG A 84 -5.42 -19.20 6.31
C ARG A 84 -4.80 -18.40 7.46
N TYR A 85 -4.56 -17.11 7.25
CA TYR A 85 -4.02 -16.25 8.29
C TYR A 85 -5.02 -16.05 9.44
N ILE A 86 -6.30 -15.84 9.13
CA ILE A 86 -7.38 -15.75 10.12
C ILE A 86 -7.45 -17.03 10.95
N GLU A 87 -7.41 -18.21 10.31
CA GLU A 87 -7.40 -19.50 11.02
C GLU A 87 -6.20 -19.65 11.95
N SER A 88 -5.00 -19.23 11.51
CA SER A 88 -3.79 -19.26 12.33
C SER A 88 -3.91 -18.34 13.54
N LEU A 89 -4.40 -17.12 13.35
CA LEU A 89 -4.62 -16.16 14.44
C LEU A 89 -5.68 -16.66 15.42
N GLN A 90 -6.77 -17.26 14.94
CA GLN A 90 -7.80 -17.87 15.79
C GLN A 90 -7.21 -18.97 16.68
N ARG A 91 -6.38 -19.87 16.13
CA ARG A 91 -5.69 -20.91 16.93
C ARG A 91 -4.80 -20.31 18.01
N GLN A 92 -4.04 -19.26 17.69
CA GLN A 92 -3.18 -18.59 18.68
C GLN A 92 -3.98 -17.94 19.81
N ILE A 93 -5.11 -17.31 19.47
CA ILE A 93 -6.03 -16.73 20.47
C ILE A 93 -6.57 -17.82 21.40
N ASP A 94 -6.99 -18.95 20.85
CA ASP A 94 -7.52 -20.07 21.64
C ASP A 94 -6.46 -20.68 22.55
N GLU A 95 -5.23 -20.84 22.06
CA GLU A 95 -4.10 -21.32 22.84
C GLU A 95 -3.76 -20.38 24.00
N LEU A 96 -3.62 -19.08 23.73
CA LEU A 96 -3.34 -18.08 24.77
C LEU A 96 -4.44 -18.02 25.83
N ARG A 97 -5.70 -18.11 25.41
CA ARG A 97 -6.84 -18.20 26.34
C ARG A 97 -6.76 -19.44 27.23
N LEU A 98 -6.34 -20.58 26.68
CA LEU A 98 -6.15 -21.81 27.44
C LEU A 98 -5.02 -21.66 28.47
N GLN A 99 -3.89 -21.08 28.07
CA GLN A 99 -2.75 -20.83 28.96
C GLN A 99 -3.13 -19.92 30.13
N LEU A 100 -3.85 -18.83 29.86
CA LEU A 100 -4.36 -17.95 30.91
C LEU A 100 -5.29 -18.69 31.88
N ALA A 101 -6.23 -19.48 31.37
CA ALA A 101 -7.13 -20.27 32.21
C ALA A 101 -6.38 -21.28 33.10
N GLN A 102 -5.28 -21.86 32.61
CA GLN A 102 -4.41 -22.75 33.39
C GLN A 102 -3.64 -21.98 34.46
N GLN A 103 -3.09 -20.80 34.13
CA GLN A 103 -2.40 -19.95 35.10
C GLN A 103 -3.34 -19.46 36.21
N THR A 104 -4.57 -19.06 35.88
CA THR A 104 -5.56 -18.66 36.90
C THR A 104 -5.83 -19.83 37.86
N LYS A 105 -6.06 -21.04 37.35
CA LYS A 105 -6.26 -22.24 38.18
C LYS A 105 -5.04 -22.60 39.04
N SER A 106 -3.83 -22.40 38.50
CA SER A 106 -2.59 -22.67 39.24
C SER A 106 -2.39 -21.65 40.36
N ASN A 107 -2.72 -20.37 40.13
CA ASN A 107 -2.65 -19.33 41.15
C ASN A 107 -3.70 -19.51 42.25
N ASP A 108 -4.91 -20.00 41.93
CA ASP A 108 -5.97 -20.26 42.92
C ASP A 108 -5.69 -21.49 43.82
N MET A 109 -4.72 -22.35 43.47
CA MET A 109 -4.33 -23.55 44.24
C MET A 109 -3.13 -23.34 45.17
N GLN A 110 -2.51 -22.15 45.18
CA GLN A 110 -1.39 -21.79 46.07
C GLN A 110 -1.87 -20.93 47.23
#